data_AF-F4B2B6-F1
#
_entry.id   AF-F4B2B6-F1
#
_cell.length_a   1.000
_cell.length_b   1.000
_cell.length_c   1.000
_cell.angle_alpha   90.00
_cell.angle_beta   90.00
_cell.angle_gamma   90.00
#
_symmetry.space_group_name_H-M   'P 1'
#
loop_
_entity.id
_entity.type
_entity.pdbx_description
1 polymer ?
#
loop_
_entity_poly.entity_id
_entity_poly.type
_entity_poly.pdbx_seq_one_letter_code
_entity_poly.pdbx_strand_id
1 'polypeptide(L)'
;MESSLRLITYQNWITIIIISCLILLGAIKFFYQARFSDFLNILGADRFFSTRSKGVFILHPLQVVLLVIQFIGISLLIYLAYCSILNIPFSKNFDIFKYIFLGYSVFEIVKFLLERFIAYVLNFDKKMQSFFYKRLNVKHLLGLFALLGSAFIVYQLQIPFYFIYSILGIIITIYTISQFWLIRKYKSDFFRFPFYFILYFCTLEIGPYFILYSFITKQ
;
A
#
# COMPACT_ATOMS: atom_id res chain seq x y z
N MET A 1 28.70 19.60 33.33
CA MET A 1 27.29 19.75 32.91
C MET A 1 27.27 20.65 31.68
N GLU A 2 27.86 20.18 30.58
CA GLU A 2 27.54 20.73 29.27
C GLU A 2 26.39 19.88 28.78
N SER A 3 25.20 20.49 28.77
CA SER A 3 24.10 20.04 27.95
C SER A 3 24.63 19.99 26.53
N SER A 4 25.13 18.82 26.14
CA SER A 4 25.26 18.46 24.74
C SER A 4 23.84 18.55 24.20
N LEU A 5 23.49 19.74 23.69
CA LEU A 5 22.54 19.98 22.63
C LEU A 5 23.08 19.17 21.46
N ARG A 6 22.97 17.84 21.59
CA ARG A 6 23.04 16.90 20.50
C ARG A 6 21.91 17.37 19.62
N LEU A 7 22.29 18.12 18.60
CA LEU A 7 21.54 18.39 17.40
C LEU A 7 21.06 17.01 16.92
N ILE A 8 19.90 16.60 17.45
CA ILE A 8 19.00 15.69 16.79
C ILE A 8 18.74 16.44 15.49
N THR A 9 19.48 16.09 14.43
CA THR A 9 19.28 16.66 13.11
C THR A 9 17.82 16.45 12.81
N TYR A 10 17.07 17.54 12.94
CA TYR A 10 15.63 17.47 13.13
C TYR A 10 15.08 16.97 11.80
N GLN A 11 14.54 15.75 11.82
CA GLN A 11 13.95 15.11 10.65
C GLN A 11 12.51 15.65 10.49
N ASN A 12 12.35 16.99 10.53
CA ASN A 12 11.07 17.66 10.84
C ASN A 12 9.94 17.15 9.95
N TRP A 13 10.19 17.09 8.65
CA TRP A 13 9.16 16.76 7.68
C TRP A 13 8.74 15.29 7.75
N ILE A 14 9.67 14.36 7.99
CA ILE A 14 9.35 12.93 8.17
C ILE A 14 8.53 12.73 9.44
N THR A 15 8.96 13.33 10.55
CA THR A 15 8.24 13.27 11.83
C THR A 15 6.83 13.86 11.71
N ILE A 16 6.67 15.01 11.06
CA ILE A 16 5.35 15.64 10.81
C ILE A 16 4.44 14.70 10.03
N ILE A 17 4.95 14.06 8.97
CA ILE A 17 4.18 13.12 8.16
C ILE A 17 3.73 11.90 8.97
N ILE A 18 4.64 11.27 9.72
CA ILE A 18 4.32 10.09 10.55
C ILE A 18 3.28 10.45 11.60
N ILE A 19 3.46 11.56 12.32
CA ILE A 19 2.52 12.02 13.35
C ILE A 19 1.16 12.34 12.73
N SER A 20 1.13 13.03 11.58
CA SER A 20 -0.11 13.34 10.86
C SER A 20 -0.88 12.06 10.49
N CYS A 21 -0.20 11.05 9.98
CA CYS A 21 -0.80 9.74 9.68
C CYS A 21 -1.33 9.04 10.93
N LEU A 22 -0.61 9.09 12.06
CA LEU A 22 -1.06 8.48 13.32
C LEU A 22 -2.30 9.19 13.88
N ILE A 23 -2.36 10.52 13.81
CA ILE A 23 -3.54 11.31 14.20
C ILE A 23 -4.73 10.93 13.31
N LEU A 24 -4.53 10.86 11.99
CA LEU A 24 -5.56 10.49 11.04
C LEU A 24 -6.08 9.05 11.28
N LEU A 25 -5.18 8.12 11.59
CA LEU A 25 -5.51 6.74 11.96
C LEU A 25 -6.30 6.68 13.28
N GLY A 26 -5.93 7.48 14.27
CA GLY A 26 -6.65 7.59 15.54
C GLY A 26 -8.06 8.15 15.35
N ALA A 27 -8.20 9.21 14.56
CA ALA A 27 -9.48 9.83 14.24
C ALA A 27 -10.43 8.84 13.54
N ILE A 28 -9.95 8.13 12.51
CA ILE A 28 -10.80 7.20 11.77
C ILE A 28 -11.21 5.98 12.59
N LYS A 29 -10.33 5.52 13.50
CA LYS A 29 -10.65 4.47 14.47
C LYS A 29 -11.73 4.92 15.45
N PHE A 30 -11.70 6.18 15.89
CA PHE A 30 -12.71 6.75 16.79
C PHE A 30 -14.09 6.85 16.11
N PHE A 31 -14.16 7.38 14.89
CA PHE A 31 -15.43 7.54 14.17
C PHE A 31 -16.01 6.22 13.64
N TYR A 32 -15.18 5.24 13.27
CA TYR A 32 -15.62 4.01 12.59
C TYR A 32 -15.09 2.73 13.27
N GLN A 33 -15.14 2.67 14.60
CA GLN A 33 -14.56 1.58 15.40
C GLN A 33 -14.97 0.18 14.95
N ALA A 34 -16.27 -0.08 14.72
CA ALA A 34 -16.76 -1.40 14.32
C ALA A 34 -16.20 -1.86 12.96
N ARG A 35 -16.07 -0.94 11.99
CA ARG A 35 -15.51 -1.26 10.67
C ARG A 35 -13.99 -1.38 10.70
N PHE A 36 -13.33 -0.65 11.60
CA PHE A 36 -11.89 -0.77 11.81
C PHE A 36 -11.51 -2.10 12.47
N SER A 37 -12.32 -2.62 13.41
CA SER A 37 -12.13 -3.97 13.95
C SER A 37 -12.36 -5.03 12.88
N ASP A 38 -13.35 -4.85 12.00
CA ASP A 38 -13.55 -5.73 10.86
C ASP A 38 -12.33 -5.71 9.93
N PHE A 39 -11.78 -4.53 9.63
CA PHE A 39 -10.56 -4.34 8.83
C PHE A 39 -9.37 -5.13 9.37
N LEU A 40 -9.07 -5.03 10.67
CA LEU A 40 -7.97 -5.78 11.29
C LEU A 40 -8.19 -7.30 11.25
N ASN A 41 -9.45 -7.74 11.34
CA ASN A 41 -9.82 -9.16 11.31
C ASN A 41 -9.84 -9.78 9.89
N ILE A 42 -9.66 -8.99 8.83
CA ILE A 42 -9.62 -9.49 7.43
C ILE A 42 -8.48 -10.51 7.23
N LEU A 43 -7.41 -10.45 8.03
CA LEU A 43 -6.31 -11.41 7.99
C LEU A 43 -6.67 -12.82 8.51
N GLY A 44 -7.71 -12.94 9.35
CA GLY A 44 -8.03 -14.21 10.03
C GLY A 44 -9.43 -14.78 9.73
N ALA A 45 -10.36 -13.96 9.24
CA ALA A 45 -11.78 -14.32 9.26
C ALA A 45 -12.38 -14.47 7.87
N ASP A 46 -12.10 -15.61 7.23
CA ASP A 46 -12.76 -16.03 5.99
C ASP A 46 -14.28 -16.21 6.11
N ARG A 47 -14.81 -16.27 7.35
CA ARG A 47 -16.22 -16.56 7.67
C ARG A 47 -17.12 -15.33 7.85
N PHE A 48 -16.60 -14.11 7.97
CA PHE A 48 -17.43 -12.96 8.37
C PHE A 48 -18.02 -12.13 7.20
N PHE A 49 -17.56 -12.34 5.97
CA PHE A 49 -18.10 -11.62 4.80
C PHE A 49 -19.47 -12.12 4.31
N SER A 50 -19.97 -13.25 4.82
CA SER A 50 -21.24 -13.83 4.35
C SER A 50 -22.48 -13.06 4.82
N THR A 51 -22.46 -12.49 6.03
CA THR A 51 -23.72 -12.07 6.67
C THR A 51 -23.87 -10.55 6.87
N ARG A 52 -22.79 -9.77 6.93
CA ARG A 52 -22.84 -8.32 7.21
C ARG A 52 -22.36 -7.40 6.06
N SER A 53 -21.83 -7.98 4.98
CA SER A 53 -21.21 -7.29 3.84
C SER A 53 -22.16 -7.08 2.65
N LYS A 54 -23.46 -6.93 2.88
CA LYS A 54 -24.37 -6.47 1.82
C LYS A 54 -24.18 -4.95 1.66
N GLY A 55 -23.24 -4.54 0.80
CA GLY A 55 -23.02 -3.13 0.43
C GLY A 55 -21.72 -2.49 0.94
N VAL A 56 -20.59 -3.21 0.88
CA VAL A 56 -19.29 -2.63 1.23
C VAL A 56 -18.79 -1.75 0.08
N PHE A 57 -19.14 -0.47 0.14
CA PHE A 57 -18.61 0.52 -0.78
C PHE A 57 -17.12 0.72 -0.55
N ILE A 58 -16.32 0.44 -1.59
CA ILE A 58 -14.86 0.64 -1.60
C ILE A 58 -14.49 2.12 -1.33
N LEU A 59 -15.41 3.06 -1.62
CA LEU A 59 -15.23 4.50 -1.44
C LEU A 59 -15.69 5.02 -0.05
N HIS A 60 -15.85 4.14 0.93
CA HIS A 60 -16.18 4.58 2.29
C HIS A 60 -15.04 5.45 2.89
N PRO A 61 -15.33 6.50 3.68
CA PRO A 61 -14.31 7.39 4.25
C PRO A 61 -13.16 6.66 4.96
N LEU A 62 -13.47 5.58 5.70
CA LEU A 62 -12.46 4.71 6.31
C LEU A 62 -11.42 4.19 5.29
N GLN A 63 -11.90 3.69 4.14
CA GLN A 63 -11.04 3.11 3.12
C GLN A 63 -10.20 4.19 2.42
N VAL A 64 -10.78 5.37 2.19
CA VAL A 64 -10.05 6.51 1.60
C VAL A 64 -8.92 6.97 2.52
N VAL A 65 -9.17 7.07 3.83
CA VAL A 65 -8.14 7.42 4.81
C VAL A 65 -7.03 6.37 4.87
N LEU A 66 -7.40 5.08 4.92
CA LEU A 66 -6.42 3.99 4.91
C LEU A 66 -5.59 3.95 3.62
N LEU A 67 -6.18 4.33 2.47
CA LEU A 67 -5.48 4.46 1.19
C LEU A 67 -4.43 5.56 1.23
N VAL A 68 -4.77 6.73 1.78
CA VAL A 68 -3.82 7.85 1.94
C VAL A 68 -2.66 7.42 2.84
N ILE A 69 -2.95 6.77 3.96
CA ILE A 69 -1.93 6.26 4.88
C ILE A 69 -1.05 5.20 4.18
N GLN A 70 -1.63 4.33 3.35
CA GLN A 70 -0.88 3.37 2.56
C GLN A 70 0.10 4.07 1.61
N PHE A 71 -0.37 5.05 0.84
CA PHE A 71 0.46 5.78 -0.11
C PHE A 71 1.63 6.46 0.59
N ILE A 72 1.38 7.10 1.72
CA ILE A 72 2.43 7.74 2.53
C ILE A 72 3.40 6.69 3.07
N GLY A 73 2.92 5.63 3.71
CA GLY A 73 3.75 4.62 4.37
C GLY A 73 4.70 3.91 3.40
N ILE A 74 4.19 3.47 2.24
CA ILE A 74 5.00 2.78 1.23
C ILE A 74 6.00 3.75 0.59
N SER A 75 5.58 4.96 0.24
CA SER A 75 6.47 5.96 -0.37
C SER A 75 7.59 6.38 0.58
N LEU A 76 7.30 6.51 1.87
CA LEU A 76 8.28 6.87 2.90
C LEU A 76 9.30 5.75 3.07
N LEU A 77 8.86 4.49 3.08
CA LEU A 77 9.74 3.34 3.15
C LEU A 77 10.65 3.19 1.91
N ILE A 78 10.13 3.45 0.71
CA ILE A 78 10.94 3.50 -0.52
C ILE A 78 11.97 4.64 -0.47
N TYR A 79 11.57 5.83 -0.02
CA TYR A 79 12.47 6.97 0.15
C TYR A 79 13.60 6.67 1.14
N LEU A 80 13.30 6.04 2.28
CA LEU A 80 14.31 5.62 3.25
C LEU A 80 15.29 4.60 2.64
N ALA A 81 14.80 3.64 1.87
CA ALA A 81 15.66 2.71 1.14
C ALA A 81 16.57 3.42 0.13
N TYR A 82 16.03 4.39 -0.63
CA TYR A 82 16.81 5.21 -1.57
C TYR A 82 17.93 6.01 -0.88
N CYS A 83 17.61 6.70 0.21
CA CYS A 83 18.63 7.43 0.99
C CYS A 83 19.68 6.50 1.59
N SER A 84 19.28 5.30 2.00
CA SER A 84 20.18 4.26 2.49
C SER A 84 21.15 3.81 1.40
N ILE A 85 20.69 3.56 0.16
CA ILE A 85 21.57 3.19 -0.97
C ILE A 85 22.65 4.24 -1.23
N LEU A 86 22.26 5.52 -1.23
CA LEU A 86 23.14 6.63 -1.60
C LEU A 86 23.91 7.21 -0.41
N ASN A 87 23.76 6.65 0.79
CA ASN A 87 24.34 7.18 2.04
C ASN A 87 24.03 8.67 2.27
N ILE A 88 22.81 9.09 1.93
CA ILE A 88 22.35 10.48 2.10
C ILE A 88 21.58 10.58 3.42
N PRO A 89 21.76 11.65 4.21
CA PRO A 89 20.95 11.87 5.41
C PRO A 89 19.45 11.96 5.06
N PHE A 90 18.61 11.24 5.81
CA PHE A 90 17.15 11.19 5.58
C PHE A 90 16.45 12.54 5.70
N SER A 91 17.07 13.53 6.34
CA SER A 91 16.51 14.89 6.43
C SER A 91 16.59 15.65 5.10
N LYS A 92 17.42 15.22 4.16
CA LYS A 92 17.74 15.94 2.92
C LYS A 92 16.80 15.55 1.76
N ASN A 93 16.39 16.53 0.96
CA ASN A 93 15.62 16.36 -0.28
C ASN A 93 14.16 15.87 -0.09
N PHE A 94 13.32 16.70 0.52
CA PHE A 94 11.87 16.50 0.56
C PHE A 94 11.24 16.36 -0.85
N ASP A 95 11.84 16.99 -1.87
CA ASP A 95 11.34 16.90 -3.25
C ASP A 95 11.41 15.49 -3.82
N ILE A 96 12.44 14.71 -3.47
CA ILE A 96 12.56 13.31 -3.92
C ILE A 96 11.41 12.49 -3.33
N PHE A 97 11.10 12.68 -2.04
CA PHE A 97 9.94 12.04 -1.42
C PHE A 97 8.63 12.43 -2.13
N LYS A 98 8.43 13.71 -2.50
CA LYS A 98 7.24 14.13 -3.26
C LYS A 98 7.13 13.40 -4.61
N TYR A 99 8.23 13.27 -5.35
CA TYR A 99 8.21 12.57 -6.64
C TYR A 99 7.90 11.08 -6.47
N ILE A 100 8.47 10.43 -5.46
CA ILE A 100 8.17 9.02 -5.13
C ILE A 100 6.68 8.88 -4.75
N PHE A 101 6.18 9.76 -3.89
CA PHE A 101 4.80 9.76 -3.44
C PHE A 101 3.81 9.97 -4.59
N LEU A 102 4.05 10.95 -5.45
CA LEU A 102 3.23 11.21 -6.63
C LEU A 102 3.29 10.05 -7.62
N GLY A 103 4.49 9.54 -7.92
CA GLY A 103 4.67 8.41 -8.83
C GLY A 103 3.93 7.15 -8.34
N TYR A 104 4.10 6.81 -7.06
CA TYR A 104 3.45 5.64 -6.46
C TYR A 104 1.92 5.79 -6.38
N SER A 105 1.43 6.94 -5.93
CA SER A 105 -0.02 7.19 -5.81
C SER A 105 -0.71 7.19 -7.16
N VAL A 106 -0.15 7.86 -8.18
CA VAL A 106 -0.70 7.85 -9.55
C VAL A 106 -0.72 6.44 -10.11
N PHE A 107 0.39 5.69 -9.97
CA PHE A 107 0.46 4.30 -10.43
C PHE A 107 -0.64 3.43 -9.79
N GLU A 108 -0.81 3.50 -8.48
CA GLU A 108 -1.83 2.71 -7.76
C GLU A 108 -3.26 3.14 -8.13
N ILE A 109 -3.53 4.45 -8.27
CA ILE A 109 -4.85 4.95 -8.66
C ILE A 109 -5.20 4.50 -10.09
N VAL A 110 -4.29 4.68 -11.05
CA VAL A 110 -4.51 4.28 -12.45
C VAL A 110 -4.77 2.77 -12.53
N LYS A 111 -3.95 1.98 -11.82
CA LYS A 111 -4.12 0.53 -11.74
C LYS A 111 -5.50 0.15 -11.20
N PHE A 112 -5.91 0.77 -10.09
CA PHE A 112 -7.21 0.52 -9.48
C PHE A 112 -8.39 0.91 -10.40
N LEU A 113 -8.31 2.04 -11.10
CA LEU A 113 -9.35 2.50 -12.01
C LEU A 113 -9.50 1.57 -13.21
N LEU A 114 -8.39 1.11 -13.79
CA LEU A 114 -8.41 0.17 -14.93
C LEU A 114 -9.01 -1.18 -14.53
N GLU A 115 -8.67 -1.71 -13.35
CA GLU A 115 -9.24 -2.98 -12.85
C GLU A 115 -10.75 -2.89 -12.72
N ARG A 116 -11.23 -1.76 -12.21
CA ARG A 116 -12.66 -1.51 -12.01
C ARG A 116 -13.39 -1.28 -13.32
N PHE A 117 -12.77 -0.59 -14.28
CA PHE A 117 -13.33 -0.38 -15.62
C PHE A 117 -13.54 -1.72 -16.35
N ILE A 118 -12.53 -2.60 -16.32
CA ILE A 118 -12.63 -3.94 -16.94
C ILE A 118 -13.75 -4.77 -16.27
N ALA A 119 -13.84 -4.74 -14.95
CA ALA A 119 -14.89 -5.45 -14.21
C ALA A 119 -16.31 -4.92 -14.52
N TYR A 120 -16.44 -3.62 -14.79
CA TYR A 120 -17.68 -2.98 -15.18
C TYR A 120 -18.09 -3.37 -16.61
N VAL A 121 -17.19 -3.25 -17.59
CA VAL A 121 -17.46 -3.59 -19.00
C VAL A 121 -17.92 -5.03 -19.16
N LEU A 122 -17.38 -5.94 -18.35
CA LEU A 122 -17.70 -7.37 -18.40
C LEU A 122 -18.92 -7.75 -17.52
N ASN A 123 -19.61 -6.79 -16.91
CA ASN A 123 -20.78 -7.00 -16.02
C ASN A 123 -20.49 -7.92 -14.81
N PHE A 124 -19.22 -8.00 -14.36
CA PHE A 124 -18.80 -8.81 -13.20
C PHE A 124 -18.59 -8.02 -11.92
N ASP A 125 -18.78 -6.68 -11.95
CA ASP A 125 -18.66 -5.77 -10.80
C ASP A 125 -19.15 -6.41 -9.49
N LYS A 126 -20.43 -6.81 -9.41
CA LYS A 126 -21.06 -7.26 -8.16
C LYS A 126 -20.39 -8.48 -7.52
N LYS A 127 -19.91 -9.45 -8.32
CA LYS A 127 -19.22 -10.64 -7.80
C LYS A 127 -17.77 -10.33 -7.42
N MET A 128 -17.12 -9.42 -8.15
CA MET A 128 -15.73 -9.04 -7.92
C MET A 128 -15.53 -7.99 -6.82
N GLN A 129 -16.58 -7.30 -6.36
CA GLN A 129 -16.46 -6.30 -5.28
C GLN A 129 -15.80 -6.88 -4.01
N SER A 130 -16.15 -8.12 -3.63
CA SER A 130 -15.53 -8.78 -2.48
C SER A 130 -14.03 -9.06 -2.69
N PHE A 131 -13.65 -9.44 -3.91
CA PHE A 131 -12.25 -9.67 -4.29
C PHE A 131 -11.45 -8.37 -4.23
N PHE A 132 -11.93 -7.30 -4.88
CA PHE A 132 -11.27 -5.99 -4.88
C PHE A 132 -11.16 -5.41 -3.47
N TYR A 133 -12.21 -5.53 -2.65
CA TYR A 133 -12.19 -5.06 -1.28
C TYR A 133 -11.14 -5.77 -0.43
N LYS A 134 -11.06 -7.11 -0.48
CA LYS A 134 -10.03 -7.85 0.27
C LYS A 134 -8.63 -7.52 -0.21
N ARG A 135 -8.43 -7.45 -1.53
CA ARG A 135 -7.15 -7.09 -2.14
C ARG A 135 -6.68 -5.70 -1.70
N LEU A 136 -7.58 -4.73 -1.68
CA LEU A 136 -7.29 -3.37 -1.24
C LEU A 136 -6.94 -3.32 0.24
N ASN A 137 -7.70 -4.01 1.10
CA ASN A 137 -7.42 -4.03 2.54
C ASN A 137 -6.07 -4.67 2.90
N VAL A 138 -5.65 -5.71 2.17
CA VAL A 138 -4.30 -6.28 2.32
C VAL A 138 -3.24 -5.21 2.04
N LYS A 139 -3.40 -4.43 0.96
CA LYS A 139 -2.48 -3.33 0.66
C LYS A 139 -2.49 -2.24 1.73
N HIS A 140 -3.67 -1.86 2.23
CA HIS A 140 -3.78 -0.89 3.33
C HIS A 140 -3.03 -1.35 4.59
N LEU A 141 -3.17 -2.62 4.96
CA LEU A 141 -2.45 -3.20 6.09
C LEU A 141 -0.93 -3.20 5.88
N LEU A 142 -0.47 -3.58 4.69
CA LEU A 142 0.96 -3.51 4.34
C LEU A 142 1.47 -2.08 4.37
N GLY A 143 0.66 -1.10 3.98
CA GLY A 143 0.96 0.32 4.10
C GLY A 143 1.11 0.79 5.54
N LEU A 144 0.24 0.32 6.44
CA LEU A 144 0.39 0.56 7.89
C LEU A 144 1.67 -0.09 8.45
N PHE A 145 1.97 -1.32 8.03
CA PHE A 145 3.20 -1.99 8.43
C PHE A 145 4.45 -1.26 7.91
N ALA A 146 4.41 -0.76 6.66
CA ALA A 146 5.45 0.07 6.08
C ALA A 146 5.63 1.37 6.86
N LEU A 147 4.53 2.01 7.29
CA LEU A 147 4.58 3.22 8.11
C LEU A 147 5.23 2.95 9.47
N LEU A 148 4.83 1.88 10.16
CA LEU A 148 5.45 1.49 11.44
C LEU A 148 6.94 1.14 11.28
N GLY A 149 7.29 0.38 10.24
CA GLY A 149 8.67 0.07 9.92
C GLY A 149 9.49 1.34 9.63
N SER A 150 8.91 2.29 8.89
CA SER A 150 9.55 3.56 8.58
C SER A 150 9.76 4.43 9.82
N ALA A 151 8.81 4.46 10.76
CA ALA A 151 8.99 5.14 12.03
C ALA A 151 10.13 4.51 12.84
N PHE A 152 10.18 3.18 12.91
CA PHE A 152 11.26 2.49 13.60
C PHE A 152 12.64 2.81 12.98
N ILE A 153 12.72 2.87 11.65
CA ILE A 153 13.95 3.22 10.93
C ILE A 153 14.39 4.68 11.19
N VAL A 154 13.45 5.61 11.29
CA VAL A 154 13.82 7.04 11.42
C VAL A 154 14.40 7.37 12.79
N TYR A 155 13.96 6.67 13.85
CA TYR A 155 14.34 6.99 15.23
C TYR A 155 15.47 6.13 15.80
N GLN A 156 16.01 5.17 15.05
CA GLN A 156 17.13 4.34 15.49
C GLN A 156 18.47 4.94 15.06
N LEU A 157 19.44 5.03 15.98
CA LEU A 157 20.70 5.76 15.79
C LEU A 157 21.64 5.16 14.74
N GLN A 158 21.65 3.84 14.59
CA GLN A 158 22.51 3.11 13.66
C GLN A 158 21.73 1.92 13.12
N ILE A 159 21.39 1.97 11.82
CA ILE A 159 20.65 0.90 11.17
C ILE A 159 21.52 0.31 10.08
N PRO A 160 21.78 -1.00 10.11
CA PRO A 160 22.41 -1.66 8.98
C PRO A 160 21.45 -1.65 7.79
N PHE A 161 21.97 -1.34 6.59
CA PHE A 161 21.19 -1.32 5.33
C PHE A 161 20.27 -2.54 5.19
N TYR A 162 20.76 -3.72 5.59
CA TYR A 162 20.02 -5.00 5.60
C TYR A 162 18.66 -4.95 6.28
N PHE A 163 18.49 -4.12 7.32
CA PHE A 163 17.22 -4.03 8.05
C PHE A 163 16.10 -3.42 7.21
N ILE A 164 16.40 -2.35 6.46
CA ILE A 164 15.43 -1.70 5.56
C ILE A 164 15.02 -2.67 4.44
N TYR A 165 16.00 -3.35 3.85
CA TYR A 165 15.74 -4.35 2.80
C TYR A 165 14.97 -5.56 3.30
N SER A 166 15.21 -5.99 4.54
CA SER A 166 14.45 -7.07 5.16
C SER A 166 12.97 -6.69 5.27
N ILE A 167 12.65 -5.49 5.74
CA ILE A 167 11.26 -5.00 5.84
C ILE A 167 10.63 -4.93 4.43
N LEU A 168 11.34 -4.38 3.44
CA LEU A 168 10.89 -4.38 2.04
C LEU A 168 10.59 -5.80 1.53
N GLY A 169 11.52 -6.73 1.74
CA GLY A 169 11.40 -8.13 1.32
C GLY A 169 10.21 -8.84 1.98
N ILE A 170 9.99 -8.60 3.27
CA ILE A 170 8.84 -9.13 4.02
C ILE A 170 7.54 -8.58 3.45
N ILE A 171 7.45 -7.27 3.20
CA ILE A 171 6.24 -6.64 2.61
C ILE A 171 5.92 -7.25 1.25
N ILE A 172 6.93 -7.39 0.38
CA ILE A 172 6.76 -7.97 -0.96
C ILE A 172 6.33 -9.44 -0.85
N THR A 173 6.93 -10.21 0.05
CA THR A 173 6.61 -11.64 0.25
C THR A 173 5.18 -11.82 0.77
N ILE A 174 4.76 -11.05 1.77
CA ILE A 174 3.39 -11.10 2.29
C ILE A 174 2.40 -10.68 1.20
N TYR A 175 2.74 -9.66 0.40
CA TYR A 175 1.91 -9.22 -0.71
C TYR A 175 1.71 -10.34 -1.74
N THR A 176 2.79 -10.95 -2.24
CA THR A 176 2.71 -12.02 -3.26
C THR A 176 1.96 -13.24 -2.77
N ILE A 177 2.23 -13.68 -1.53
CA ILE A 177 1.50 -14.79 -0.90
C ILE A 177 0.01 -14.45 -0.81
N SER A 178 -0.35 -13.28 -0.29
CA SER A 178 -1.75 -12.87 -0.15
C SER A 178 -2.48 -12.79 -1.49
N GLN A 179 -1.84 -12.24 -2.53
CA GLN A 179 -2.39 -12.24 -3.89
C GLN A 179 -2.65 -13.66 -4.40
N PHE A 180 -1.68 -14.56 -4.20
CA PHE A 180 -1.81 -15.93 -4.66
C PHE A 180 -2.95 -16.68 -3.97
N TRP A 181 -3.11 -16.52 -2.65
CA TRP A 181 -4.24 -17.08 -1.89
C TRP A 181 -5.59 -16.51 -2.35
N LEU A 182 -5.67 -15.19 -2.58
CA LEU A 182 -6.88 -14.55 -3.10
C LEU A 182 -7.25 -15.08 -4.49
N ILE A 183 -6.29 -15.17 -5.42
CA ILE A 183 -6.54 -15.69 -6.77
C ILE A 183 -7.00 -17.15 -6.70
N ARG A 184 -6.37 -17.99 -5.87
CA ARG A 184 -6.79 -19.38 -5.67
C ARG A 184 -8.23 -19.47 -5.16
N LYS A 185 -8.61 -18.63 -4.20
CA LYS A 185 -9.93 -18.63 -3.59
C LYS A 185 -11.05 -18.24 -4.57
N TYR A 186 -10.79 -17.27 -5.44
CA TYR A 186 -11.76 -16.79 -6.43
C TYR A 186 -11.54 -17.41 -7.83
N LYS A 187 -10.75 -18.49 -7.91
CA LYS A 187 -10.41 -19.18 -9.17
C LYS A 187 -11.64 -19.70 -9.91
N SER A 188 -12.61 -20.26 -9.21
CA SER A 188 -13.85 -20.79 -9.83
C SER A 188 -14.69 -19.70 -10.50
N ASP A 189 -14.70 -18.48 -9.94
CA ASP A 189 -15.39 -17.34 -10.53
C ASP A 189 -14.64 -16.80 -11.76
N PHE A 190 -13.31 -16.84 -11.75
CA PHE A 190 -12.46 -16.43 -12.87
C PHE A 190 -12.47 -17.42 -14.05
N PHE A 191 -12.42 -18.73 -13.79
CA PHE A 191 -12.37 -19.76 -14.84
C PHE A 191 -13.68 -19.88 -15.63
N ARG A 192 -14.77 -19.28 -15.13
CA ARG A 192 -16.02 -19.18 -15.87
C ARG A 192 -15.90 -18.25 -17.09
N PHE A 193 -14.88 -17.37 -17.15
CA PHE A 193 -14.66 -16.42 -18.24
C PHE A 193 -13.15 -16.27 -18.56
N PRO A 194 -12.56 -17.16 -19.38
CA PRO A 194 -11.12 -17.14 -19.69
C PRO A 194 -10.65 -15.83 -20.37
N PHE A 195 -11.53 -15.14 -21.09
CA PHE A 195 -11.25 -13.82 -21.67
C PHE A 195 -10.97 -12.74 -20.62
N TYR A 196 -11.65 -12.77 -19.45
CA TYR A 196 -11.37 -11.83 -18.35
C TYR A 196 -9.95 -12.06 -17.82
N PHE A 197 -9.57 -13.32 -17.62
CA PHE A 197 -8.24 -13.67 -17.11
C PHE A 197 -7.14 -13.19 -18.06
N ILE A 198 -7.28 -13.44 -19.36
CA ILE A 198 -6.31 -13.02 -20.38
C ILE A 198 -6.22 -11.50 -20.47
N LEU A 199 -7.36 -10.79 -20.51
CA LEU A 199 -7.38 -9.32 -20.61
C LEU A 199 -6.81 -8.64 -19.36
N TYR A 200 -7.13 -9.16 -18.17
CA TYR A 200 -6.60 -8.69 -16.89
C TYR A 200 -5.08 -8.88 -16.80
N PHE A 201 -4.58 -10.09 -17.12
CA PHE A 201 -3.16 -10.41 -17.00
C PHE A 201 -2.32 -9.66 -18.05
N CYS A 202 -2.81 -9.58 -19.28
CA CYS A 202 -2.10 -8.98 -20.41
C CYS A 202 -2.07 -7.44 -20.34
N THR A 203 -3.20 -6.81 -20.01
CA THR A 203 -3.31 -5.33 -20.09
C THR A 203 -2.80 -4.64 -18.83
N LEU A 204 -3.00 -5.24 -17.66
CA LEU A 204 -2.94 -4.52 -16.39
C LEU A 204 -1.76 -4.94 -15.50
N GLU A 205 -1.32 -6.18 -15.62
CA GLU A 205 -0.08 -6.65 -15.00
C GLU A 205 1.12 -6.58 -15.92
N ILE A 206 1.04 -7.03 -17.19
CA ILE A 206 2.20 -7.07 -18.10
C ILE A 206 2.37 -5.76 -18.90
N GLY A 207 1.27 -5.14 -19.35
CA GLY A 207 1.27 -3.93 -20.18
C GLY A 207 2.11 -2.76 -19.64
N PRO A 208 1.95 -2.33 -18.37
CA PRO A 208 2.72 -1.22 -17.82
C PRO A 208 4.23 -1.49 -17.78
N TYR A 209 4.65 -2.73 -17.48
CA TYR A 209 6.07 -3.10 -17.50
C TYR A 209 6.63 -3.10 -18.93
N PHE A 210 5.82 -3.47 -19.93
CA PHE A 210 6.22 -3.40 -21.33
C PHE A 210 6.45 -1.96 -21.79
N ILE A 211 5.57 -1.04 -21.38
CA ILE A 211 5.70 0.41 -21.65
C ILE A 211 6.94 0.99 -20.96
N LEU A 212 7.15 0.67 -19.67
CA LEU A 212 8.34 1.08 -18.92
C LEU A 212 9.63 0.55 -19.56
N TYR A 213 9.65 -0.71 -19.95
CA TYR A 213 10.78 -1.34 -20.61
C TYR A 213 11.10 -0.64 -21.94
N SER A 214 10.10 -0.34 -22.77
CA SER A 214 10.29 0.38 -24.03
C SER A 214 10.78 1.81 -23.83
N PHE A 215 10.43 2.46 -22.71
CA PHE A 215 10.93 3.80 -22.40
C PHE A 215 12.40 3.79 -21.98
N ILE A 216 12.81 2.81 -21.16
CA ILE A 216 14.18 2.68 -20.67
C ILE A 216 15.14 2.26 -21.80
N THR A 217 14.70 1.42 -22.74
CA THR A 217 15.55 0.94 -23.87
C THR A 217 15.62 1.89 -25.06
N LYS A 218 14.73 2.89 -25.14
CA LYS A 218 14.80 3.95 -26.17
C LYS A 218 15.65 5.15 -25.77
N GLN A 219 16.25 5.11 -24.59
CA GLN A 219 17.22 6.07 -24.10
C GLN A 219 18.63 5.52 -24.30
#